data_AF-A0A4U8S952-F1
#
_entry.id   AF-A0A4U8S952-F1
#
_cell.length_a   1.000
_cell.length_b   1.000
_cell.length_c   1.000
_cell.angle_alpha   90.00
_cell.angle_beta   90.00
_cell.angle_gamma   90.00
#
_symmetry.space_group_name_H-M   'P 1'
#
loop_
_entity.id
_entity.type
_entity.pdbx_description
1 polymer ?
#
loop_
_entity_poly.entity_id
_entity_poly.type
_entity_poly.pdbx_seq_one_letter_code
_entity_poly.pdbx_strand_id
1 'polypeptide(L)' 'DLYIDSMLLEAKIMAATPPQGYPNAPTYYIPEYLDELYEAGKLDKKLNPTIPAMYRESFPQELRDKIESYAKKHNIK' A
#
# COMPACT_ATOMS: atom_id res chain seq x y z
N ASP A 1 33.69 33.42 5.08
CA ASP A 1 32.49 34.19 5.40
C ASP A 1 31.39 33.18 5.70
N LEU A 2 31.18 32.89 6.98
CA LEU A 2 30.39 31.73 7.45
C LEU A 2 28.95 31.74 6.91
N TYR A 3 28.42 32.95 6.66
CA TYR A 3 27.07 33.16 6.13
C TYR A 3 26.91 32.67 4.69
N ILE A 4 27.92 32.91 3.84
CA ILE A 4 27.90 32.45 2.45
C ILE A 4 28.04 30.93 2.37
N ASP A 5 28.92 30.36 3.20
CA ASP A 5 29.14 28.91 3.24
C ASP A 5 27.88 28.17 3.76
N SER A 6 27.19 28.71 4.76
CA SER A 6 25.94 28.13 5.27
C SER A 6 24.80 28.22 4.25
N MET A 7 24.64 29.36 3.59
CA MET A 7 23.62 29.56 2.56
C MET A 7 23.85 28.60 1.37
N LEU A 8 25.11 28.40 0.97
CA LEU A 8 25.44 27.48 -0.11
C LEU A 8 25.20 26.01 0.29
N LEU A 9 25.46 25.65 1.54
CA LEU A 9 25.19 24.31 2.06
C LEU A 9 23.68 24.02 2.08
N GLU A 10 22.86 24.94 2.59
CA GLU A 10 21.40 24.79 2.60
C GLU A 10 20.82 24.67 1.19
N ALA A 11 21.28 25.51 0.25
CA ALA A 11 20.85 25.45 -1.14
C ALA A 11 21.18 24.09 -1.78
N LYS A 12 22.36 23.53 -1.50
CA LYS A 12 22.75 22.20 -1.98
C LYS A 12 21.93 21.08 -1.35
N ILE A 13 21.64 21.17 -0.05
CA ILE A 13 20.79 20.21 0.64
C ILE A 13 19.38 20.23 0.04
N MET A 14 18.77 21.39 -0.15
CA MET A 14 17.44 21.50 -0.75
C MET A 14 17.39 21.01 -2.20
N ALA A 15 18.44 21.26 -3.00
CA ALA A 15 18.51 20.75 -4.36
C ALA A 15 18.69 19.22 -4.42
N ALA A 16 19.39 18.64 -3.45
CA ALA A 16 19.63 17.20 -3.37
C ALA A 16 18.50 16.43 -2.67
N THR A 17 17.68 17.12 -1.87
CA THR A 17 16.56 16.51 -1.14
C THR A 17 15.27 16.75 -1.94
N PRO A 18 14.65 15.71 -2.52
CA PRO A 18 13.37 15.87 -3.19
C PRO A 18 12.34 16.47 -2.22
N PRO A 19 11.38 17.28 -2.71
CA PRO A 19 10.23 17.68 -1.88
C PRO A 19 9.60 16.42 -1.28
N GLN A 20 9.35 16.46 0.04
CA GLN A 20 8.75 15.33 0.75
C GLN A 20 7.39 15.00 0.13
N GLY A 21 7.25 13.76 -0.34
CA GLY A 21 6.08 13.27 -1.06
C GLY A 21 6.30 13.24 -2.57
N TYR A 22 6.32 12.04 -3.15
CA TYR A 22 6.19 11.91 -4.59
C TYR A 22 4.86 12.56 -5.03
N PRO A 23 4.80 13.35 -6.13
CA PRO A 23 3.54 13.91 -6.64
C PRO A 23 2.48 12.84 -6.93
N ASN A 24 2.93 11.59 -7.11
CA ASN A 24 2.17 10.38 -7.32
C ASN A 24 2.34 9.36 -6.17
N ALA A 25 2.75 9.80 -4.97
CA ALA A 25 2.80 8.93 -3.81
C ALA A 25 1.39 8.39 -3.53
N PRO A 26 1.18 7.08 -3.57
CA PRO A 26 -0.11 6.52 -3.20
C PRO A 26 -0.37 6.89 -1.73
N THR A 27 -1.52 7.52 -1.46
CA THR A 27 -1.99 7.64 -0.09
C THR A 27 -2.44 6.26 0.36
N TYR A 28 -1.58 5.55 1.09
CA TYR A 28 -1.96 4.30 1.71
C TYR A 28 -2.75 4.59 2.97
N TYR A 29 -3.97 4.07 3.04
CA TYR A 29 -4.70 4.02 4.29
C TYR A 29 -4.02 3.02 5.22
N ILE A 30 -3.83 3.42 6.48
CA ILE A 30 -3.45 2.49 7.53
C ILE A 30 -4.59 1.50 7.77
N PRO A 31 -4.31 0.24 8.17
CA PRO A 31 -5.32 -0.80 8.34
C PRO A 31 -6.53 -0.38 9.19
N GLU A 32 -6.28 0.36 10.27
CA GLU A 32 -7.30 0.83 11.21
C GLU A 32 -8.34 1.72 10.53
N TYR A 33 -7.90 2.58 9.61
CA TYR A 33 -8.80 3.47 8.87
C TYR A 33 -9.62 2.72 7.81
N LEU A 34 -9.08 1.64 7.25
CA LEU A 34 -9.79 0.81 6.28
C LEU A 34 -10.97 0.07 6.93
N ASP A 35 -10.76 -0.42 8.16
CA ASP A 35 -11.83 -1.08 8.93
C ASP A 35 -12.94 -0.08 9.28
N GLU A 36 -12.60 1.13 9.72
CA GLU A 36 -13.59 2.20 9.96
C GLU A 36 -14.39 2.55 8.69
N LEU A 37 -13.73 2.67 7.54
CA LEU A 37 -14.40 2.95 6.27
C LEU A 37 -15.30 1.80 5.81
N TYR A 38 -14.90 0.55 6.08
CA TYR A 38 -15.68 -0.64 5.78
C TYR A 38 -16.95 -0.70 6.63
N GLU A 39 -16.82 -0.53 7.95
CA GLU A 39 -17.95 -0.51 8.88
C GLU A 39 -18.89 0.68 8.61
N ALA A 40 -18.34 1.82 8.18
CA ALA A 40 -19.13 2.99 7.77
C ALA A 40 -19.81 2.83 6.39
N GLY A 41 -19.61 1.71 5.69
CA GLY A 41 -20.18 1.45 4.35
C GLY A 41 -19.63 2.35 3.24
N LYS A 42 -18.51 3.05 3.49
CA LYS A 42 -17.84 3.92 2.52
C LYS A 42 -16.85 3.17 1.64
N LEU A 43 -16.34 2.03 2.12
CA LEU A 43 -15.48 1.14 1.36
C LEU A 43 -16.32 0.09 0.66
N ASP A 44 -16.30 0.06 -0.67
CA ASP A 44 -16.93 -1.02 -1.44
C ASP A 44 -16.30 -2.35 -0.99
N LYS A 45 -17.13 -3.28 -0.53
CA LYS A 45 -16.72 -4.62 -0.12
C LYS A 45 -15.90 -5.33 -1.20
N LYS A 46 -16.17 -5.07 -2.49
CA LYS A 46 -15.38 -5.64 -3.61
C LYS A 46 -13.99 -5.02 -3.74
N LEU A 47 -13.79 -3.80 -3.24
CA LEU A 47 -12.55 -3.04 -3.30
C LEU A 47 -11.79 -3.03 -1.97
N ASN A 48 -12.29 -3.72 -0.94
CA ASN A 48 -11.60 -3.80 0.34
C ASN A 48 -10.23 -4.50 0.17
N PRO A 49 -9.11 -3.81 0.42
CA PRO A 49 -7.78 -4.37 0.24
C PRO A 49 -7.43 -5.45 1.29
N THR A 50 -8.20 -5.56 2.39
CA THR A 50 -8.00 -6.61 3.41
C THR A 50 -8.50 -7.98 2.96
N ILE A 51 -9.36 -8.04 1.93
CA ILE A 51 -9.84 -9.30 1.37
C ILE A 51 -8.75 -9.91 0.47
N PRO A 52 -8.27 -11.13 0.76
CA PRO A 52 -7.29 -11.80 -0.08
C PRO A 52 -7.73 -11.86 -1.55
N ALA A 53 -6.79 -11.61 -2.45
CA ALA A 53 -7.06 -11.56 -3.90
C ALA A 53 -7.75 -12.84 -4.41
N MET A 54 -7.44 -14.00 -3.79
CA MET A 54 -8.03 -15.29 -4.15
C MET A 54 -9.54 -15.40 -3.91
N TYR A 55 -10.16 -14.47 -3.19
CA TYR A 55 -11.62 -14.43 -2.96
C TYR A 55 -12.34 -13.39 -3.84
N ARG A 56 -11.60 -12.63 -4.65
CA ARG A 56 -12.19 -11.63 -5.56
C ARG A 56 -12.91 -12.31 -6.72
N GLU A 57 -13.97 -11.67 -7.23
CA GLU A 57 -14.79 -12.19 -8.33
C GLU A 57 -13.97 -12.43 -9.60
N SER A 58 -13.05 -11.51 -9.92
CA SER A 58 -12.19 -11.58 -11.11
C SER A 58 -11.04 -12.59 -11.04
N PHE A 59 -10.81 -13.22 -9.89
CA PHE A 59 -9.67 -14.11 -9.71
C PHE A 59 -9.88 -15.45 -10.46
N PRO A 60 -8.89 -15.97 -11.20
CA PRO A 60 -9.07 -17.20 -11.98
C PRO A 60 -9.39 -18.42 -11.10
N GLN A 61 -10.42 -19.18 -11.45
CA GLN A 61 -10.83 -20.36 -10.67
C GLN A 61 -9.73 -21.42 -10.61
N GLU A 62 -9.05 -21.69 -11.73
CA GLU A 62 -7.94 -22.63 -11.80
C GLU A 62 -6.84 -22.35 -10.76
N LEU A 63 -6.55 -21.07 -10.52
CA LEU A 63 -5.56 -20.67 -9.52
C LEU A 63 -6.07 -20.88 -8.09
N ARG A 64 -7.38 -20.69 -7.82
CA ARG A 64 -7.96 -20.98 -6.50
C ARG A 64 -7.80 -22.46 -6.18
N ASP A 65 -8.20 -23.32 -7.11
CA ASP A 65 -8.14 -24.77 -6.95
C ASP A 65 -6.70 -25.26 -6.70
N LYS A 66 -5.73 -24.65 -7.39
CA LYS A 66 -4.30 -24.93 -7.19
C LYS A 66 -3.80 -24.49 -5.81
N ILE A 67 -4.24 -23.33 -5.31
CA ILE A 67 -3.84 -22.85 -3.98
C ILE A 67 -4.48 -23.71 -2.89
N GLU A 68 -5.77 -24.05 -3.02
CA GLU A 68 -6.49 -24.90 -2.06
C GLU A 68 -5.90 -26.32 -2.01
N SER A 69 -5.59 -26.92 -3.16
CA SER A 69 -4.96 -28.24 -3.21
C SER A 69 -3.56 -28.24 -2.57
N TYR A 70 -2.78 -27.18 -2.78
CA TYR A 70 -1.50 -27.00 -2.10
C TYR A 70 -1.68 -26.86 -0.59
N ALA A 71 -2.59 -25.99 -0.14
CA ALA A 71 -2.86 -25.79 1.29
C ALA A 71 -3.27 -27.10 1.98
N LYS A 72 -4.15 -27.88 1.34
CA LYS A 72 -4.58 -29.20 1.83
C LYS A 72 -3.44 -30.20 1.91
N LYS A 73 -2.56 -30.24 0.90
CA LYS A 73 -1.38 -31.11 0.86
C LYS A 73 -0.37 -30.80 1.96
N HIS A 74 -0.27 -29.52 2.33
CA HIS A 74 0.74 -29.02 3.27
C HIS A 74 0.16 -28.67 4.66
N ASN A 75 -1.11 -29.01 4.93
CA ASN A 75 -1.81 -28.71 6.19
C ASN A 75 -1.72 -27.21 6.59
N ILE A 76 -1.76 -26.32 5.59
CA ILE A 76 -1.81 -24.87 5.80
C ILE A 76 -3.27 -24.50 6.10
N LYS A 77 -3.49 -23.80 7.22
CA LYS A 77 -4.80 -23.29 7.65
C LYS A 77 -5.00 -21.85 7.22
#